data_AF-A0A7K4CNQ6-F1
#
_entry.id   AF-A0A7K4CNQ6-F1
#
_cell.length_a   1.000
_cell.length_b   1.000
_cell.length_c   1.000
_cell.angle_alpha   90.00
_cell.angle_beta   90.00
_cell.angle_gamma   90.00
#
_symmetry.space_group_name_H-M   'P 1'
#
loop_
_entity.id
_entity.type
_entity.pdbx_description
1 polymer ?
#
loop_
_entity_poly.entity_id
_entity_poly.type
_entity_poly.pdbx_seq_one_letter_code
_entity_poly.pdbx_strand_id
1 'polypeptide(L)'
;MADKTLEEFVKGNIRVFKRMLCLYYPITDEILTKFFGKTSDGAINWDELSKNENINWTKEFITKYKQKIEWDNLSANPKVFAGREKEMLELFKNEIRWNYLSSNPGVKFTKDLIDKYADKIDFVELSQNRSVEWTEEILIKYGKKLSWKHIRLNPGIKWTREMIDNVRKGTGNEDIELLYLTEAEGMAWSEKDLDEFKNHDYAPMAWDKLSANEGLPWSMALYNKYKDFFYLNRMSKLRKFPWTEDFIAKHAEKWDWMEMSSNTSLPFSEAFIKKFEKKWMWASSGRDEWRLTGLSGNPALPWSEKLIDAFITKWAARTITQNPGLPWSIEFINKYKDKLRLFMNELHTNKGIWEKAIKPLVNDAVIGELFTKYYFPA
;
A
#
# COMPACT_ATOMS: atom_id res chain seq x y z
N MET A 1 -31.30 13.45 -9.37
CA MET A 1 -30.78 14.82 -9.48
C MET A 1 -29.48 14.87 -8.75
N ALA A 2 -28.45 15.33 -9.43
CA ALA A 2 -27.12 15.50 -8.85
C ALA A 2 -27.19 16.51 -7.69
N ASP A 3 -26.44 16.23 -6.62
CA ASP A 3 -26.20 17.22 -5.57
C ASP A 3 -25.55 18.48 -6.16
N LYS A 4 -25.97 19.67 -5.73
CA LYS A 4 -25.49 20.95 -6.29
C LYS A 4 -23.98 21.12 -6.10
N THR A 5 -23.46 20.73 -4.94
CA THR A 5 -22.04 20.84 -4.62
C THR A 5 -21.22 19.88 -5.49
N LEU A 6 -21.72 18.66 -5.72
CA LEU A 6 -21.12 17.73 -6.69
C LEU A 6 -21.13 18.32 -8.10
N GLU A 7 -22.25 18.90 -8.52
CA GLU A 7 -22.40 19.48 -9.84
C GLU A 7 -21.38 20.61 -10.09
N GLU A 8 -21.23 21.52 -9.14
CA GLU A 8 -20.25 22.62 -9.21
C GLU A 8 -18.81 22.08 -9.24
N PHE A 9 -18.50 21.06 -8.44
CA PHE A 9 -17.20 20.40 -8.48
C PHE A 9 -16.90 19.79 -9.85
N VAL A 10 -17.86 19.04 -10.41
CA VAL A 10 -17.72 18.37 -11.71
C VAL A 10 -17.57 19.39 -12.84
N LYS A 11 -18.34 20.48 -12.81
CA LYS A 11 -18.25 21.56 -13.81
C LYS A 11 -16.83 22.15 -13.89
N GLY A 12 -16.16 22.34 -12.76
CA GLY A 12 -14.79 22.85 -12.71
C GLY A 12 -13.71 21.79 -12.92
N ASN A 13 -14.01 20.51 -12.71
CA ASN A 13 -13.01 19.43 -12.58
C ASN A 13 -13.38 18.15 -13.36
N ILE A 14 -14.08 18.28 -14.49
CA ILE A 14 -14.65 17.14 -15.24
C ILE A 14 -13.62 16.06 -15.61
N ARG A 15 -12.38 16.45 -15.95
CA ARG A 15 -11.30 15.49 -16.25
C ARG A 15 -10.92 14.67 -15.03
N VAL A 16 -10.79 15.32 -13.88
CA VAL A 16 -10.46 14.68 -12.60
C VAL A 16 -11.59 13.74 -12.18
N PHE A 17 -12.84 14.20 -12.26
CA PHE A 17 -14.01 13.37 -11.96
C PHE A 17 -14.06 12.11 -12.81
N LYS A 18 -13.80 12.21 -14.13
CA LYS A 18 -13.75 11.04 -15.01
C LYS A 18 -12.67 10.04 -14.63
N ARG A 19 -11.46 10.52 -14.31
CA ARG A 19 -10.37 9.66 -13.83
C ARG A 19 -10.73 8.96 -12.52
N MET A 20 -11.43 9.65 -11.61
CA MET A 20 -11.97 9.02 -10.39
C MET A 20 -12.96 7.89 -10.71
N LEU A 21 -13.86 8.08 -11.68
CA LEU A 21 -14.78 7.04 -12.11
C LEU A 21 -14.01 5.83 -12.70
N CYS A 22 -13.03 6.08 -13.56
CA CYS A 22 -12.19 5.01 -14.12
C CYS A 22 -11.44 4.24 -13.03
N LEU A 23 -10.87 4.92 -12.03
CA LEU A 23 -10.09 4.29 -10.97
C LEU A 23 -10.91 3.56 -9.91
N TYR A 24 -12.12 4.05 -9.59
CA TYR A 24 -12.81 3.61 -8.38
C TYR A 24 -14.29 3.28 -8.54
N TYR A 25 -14.98 3.73 -9.59
CA TYR A 25 -16.40 3.43 -9.74
C TYR A 25 -16.60 2.05 -10.37
N PRO A 26 -17.58 1.24 -9.93
CA PRO A 26 -17.89 -0.06 -10.53
C PRO A 26 -18.54 0.09 -11.91
N ILE A 27 -17.77 0.56 -12.91
CA ILE A 27 -18.26 0.82 -14.27
C ILE A 27 -18.74 -0.50 -14.91
N THR A 28 -19.99 -0.51 -15.36
CA THR A 28 -20.59 -1.60 -16.12
C THR A 28 -20.39 -1.40 -17.62
N ASP A 29 -20.58 -2.48 -18.39
CA ASP A 29 -20.59 -2.43 -19.86
C ASP A 29 -21.60 -1.40 -20.42
N GLU A 30 -22.77 -1.30 -19.78
CA GLU A 30 -23.82 -0.34 -20.14
C GLU A 30 -23.34 1.11 -19.96
N ILE A 31 -22.76 1.45 -18.81
CA ILE A 31 -22.23 2.79 -18.53
C ILE A 31 -21.11 3.12 -19.52
N LEU A 32 -20.21 2.17 -19.73
CA LEU A 32 -19.05 2.32 -20.61
C LEU A 32 -19.48 2.62 -22.06
N THR A 33 -20.44 1.84 -22.58
CA THR A 33 -20.97 2.03 -23.94
C THR A 33 -21.81 3.29 -24.08
N LYS A 34 -22.59 3.65 -23.04
CA LYS A 34 -23.47 4.82 -23.07
C LYS A 34 -22.71 6.15 -23.01
N PHE A 35 -21.66 6.22 -22.19
CA PHE A 35 -21.05 7.50 -21.81
C PHE A 35 -19.61 7.72 -22.28
N PHE A 36 -18.84 6.68 -22.57
CA PHE A 36 -17.40 6.82 -22.83
C PHE A 36 -16.93 6.40 -24.24
N GLY A 37 -17.87 6.26 -25.18
CA GLY A 37 -17.58 5.82 -26.56
C GLY A 37 -17.79 6.86 -27.66
N LYS A 38 -18.20 8.09 -27.33
CA LYS A 38 -18.85 9.00 -28.30
C LYS A 38 -18.05 10.24 -28.72
N THR A 39 -16.95 10.58 -28.05
CA THR A 39 -16.16 11.79 -28.38
C THR A 39 -14.67 11.56 -28.20
N SER A 40 -13.84 12.36 -28.90
CA SER A 40 -12.37 12.30 -28.85
C SER A 40 -11.78 12.70 -27.49
N ASP A 41 -12.49 13.53 -26.72
CA ASP A 41 -12.17 13.89 -25.33
C ASP A 41 -12.77 12.91 -24.30
N GLY A 42 -13.74 12.09 -24.72
CA GLY A 42 -14.49 11.08 -23.95
C GLY A 42 -13.82 9.72 -23.88
N ALA A 43 -12.56 9.63 -24.33
CA ALA A 43 -11.79 8.41 -24.25
C ALA A 43 -11.66 7.92 -22.80
N ILE A 44 -12.10 6.69 -22.57
CA ILE A 44 -11.87 5.95 -21.33
C ILE A 44 -10.37 5.89 -21.09
N ASN A 45 -9.95 6.19 -19.86
CA ASN A 45 -8.60 5.88 -19.45
C ASN A 45 -8.53 4.38 -19.11
N TRP A 46 -8.16 3.54 -20.10
CA TRP A 46 -8.07 2.09 -19.93
C TRP A 46 -6.97 1.67 -18.97
N ASP A 47 -5.89 2.46 -18.83
CA ASP A 47 -4.86 2.25 -17.81
C ASP A 47 -5.45 2.31 -16.40
N GLU A 48 -6.23 3.36 -16.11
CA GLU A 48 -6.90 3.52 -14.82
C GLU A 48 -8.03 2.52 -14.63
N LEU A 49 -8.82 2.27 -15.69
CA LEU A 49 -9.90 1.31 -15.65
C LEU A 49 -9.36 -0.08 -15.28
N SER A 50 -8.30 -0.56 -15.92
CA SER A 50 -7.70 -1.87 -15.66
C SER A 50 -7.16 -2.04 -14.23
N LYS A 51 -6.86 -0.95 -13.52
CA LYS A 51 -6.47 -0.95 -12.09
C LYS A 51 -7.67 -1.02 -11.14
N ASN A 52 -8.87 -0.75 -11.63
CA ASN A 52 -10.06 -0.60 -10.80
C ASN A 52 -10.51 -1.95 -10.22
N GLU A 53 -10.42 -2.04 -8.90
CA GLU A 53 -10.79 -3.23 -8.11
C GLU A 53 -12.31 -3.34 -7.90
N ASN A 54 -13.09 -2.30 -8.17
CA ASN A 54 -14.54 -2.29 -7.97
C ASN A 54 -15.32 -2.77 -9.20
N ILE A 55 -14.66 -2.92 -10.36
CA ILE A 55 -15.29 -3.48 -11.55
C ILE A 55 -15.46 -4.99 -11.40
N ASN A 56 -16.63 -5.50 -11.80
CA ASN A 56 -16.83 -6.93 -11.97
C ASN A 56 -16.21 -7.40 -13.29
N TRP A 57 -14.93 -7.77 -13.24
CA TRP A 57 -14.16 -8.27 -14.37
C TRP A 57 -14.60 -9.67 -14.80
N THR A 58 -15.72 -9.78 -15.50
CA THR A 58 -16.16 -11.06 -16.07
C THR A 58 -15.34 -11.43 -17.31
N LYS A 59 -15.31 -12.72 -17.65
CA LYS A 59 -14.64 -13.19 -18.87
C LYS A 59 -15.24 -12.56 -20.12
N GLU A 60 -16.55 -12.31 -20.15
CA GLU A 60 -17.24 -11.64 -21.26
C GLU A 60 -16.77 -10.19 -21.40
N PHE A 61 -16.68 -9.45 -20.28
CA PHE A 61 -16.18 -8.07 -20.28
C PHE A 61 -14.73 -8.00 -20.77
N ILE A 62 -13.86 -8.87 -20.24
CA ILE A 62 -12.44 -8.92 -20.64
C ILE A 62 -12.31 -9.31 -22.11
N THR A 63 -13.08 -10.31 -22.57
CA THR A 63 -13.06 -10.74 -23.97
C THR A 63 -13.51 -9.62 -24.90
N LYS A 64 -14.59 -8.91 -24.56
CA LYS A 64 -15.15 -7.80 -25.37
C LYS A 64 -14.14 -6.66 -25.53
N TYR A 65 -13.39 -6.34 -24.47
CA TYR A 65 -12.47 -5.19 -24.44
C TYR A 65 -10.98 -5.56 -24.49
N LYS A 66 -10.67 -6.80 -24.85
CA LYS A 66 -9.32 -7.39 -24.85
C LYS A 66 -8.24 -6.54 -25.53
N GLN A 67 -8.58 -5.87 -26.63
CA GLN A 67 -7.65 -5.03 -27.41
C GLN A 67 -7.40 -3.63 -26.80
N LYS A 68 -8.23 -3.22 -25.83
CA LYS A 68 -8.14 -1.92 -25.16
C LYS A 68 -7.63 -2.02 -23.72
N ILE A 69 -7.78 -3.19 -23.11
CA ILE A 69 -7.36 -3.45 -21.74
C ILE A 69 -5.83 -3.34 -21.62
N GLU A 70 -5.38 -2.63 -20.60
CA GLU A 70 -3.98 -2.59 -20.22
C GLU A 70 -3.62 -3.85 -19.42
N TRP A 71 -3.04 -4.83 -20.11
CA TRP A 71 -2.80 -6.17 -19.56
C TRP A 71 -1.81 -6.18 -18.40
N ASP A 72 -0.85 -5.26 -18.36
CA ASP A 72 0.06 -5.08 -17.22
C ASP A 72 -0.74 -4.79 -15.93
N ASN A 73 -1.65 -3.80 -15.99
CA ASN A 73 -2.49 -3.42 -14.86
C ASN A 73 -3.53 -4.48 -14.51
N LEU A 74 -4.18 -5.08 -15.52
CA LEU A 74 -5.16 -6.14 -15.30
C LEU A 74 -4.51 -7.36 -14.63
N SER A 75 -3.29 -7.72 -15.05
CA SER A 75 -2.53 -8.84 -14.48
C SER A 75 -2.11 -8.58 -13.04
N ALA A 76 -1.88 -7.32 -12.66
CA ALA A 76 -1.58 -6.90 -11.29
C ALA A 76 -2.83 -6.71 -10.41
N ASN A 77 -4.03 -6.64 -11.00
CA ASN A 77 -5.27 -6.33 -10.27
C ASN A 77 -5.72 -7.54 -9.41
N PRO A 78 -5.84 -7.39 -8.08
CA PRO A 78 -6.13 -8.51 -7.19
C PRO A 78 -7.57 -9.03 -7.28
N LYS A 79 -8.49 -8.32 -7.93
CA LYS A 79 -9.90 -8.71 -8.03
C LYS A 79 -10.25 -9.46 -9.30
N VAL A 80 -9.36 -9.46 -10.30
CA VAL A 80 -9.62 -10.10 -11.60
C VAL A 80 -9.63 -11.64 -11.48
N PHE A 81 -8.59 -12.18 -10.84
CA PHE A 81 -8.33 -13.63 -10.80
C PHE A 81 -8.83 -14.33 -9.54
N ALA A 82 -9.05 -13.59 -8.45
CA ALA A 82 -9.36 -14.17 -7.14
C ALA A 82 -10.57 -15.11 -7.20
N GLY A 83 -10.35 -16.38 -6.85
CA GLY A 83 -11.36 -17.44 -6.83
C GLY A 83 -11.74 -18.00 -8.20
N ARG A 84 -11.09 -17.56 -9.28
CA ARG A 84 -11.31 -18.00 -10.67
C ARG A 84 -9.99 -18.21 -11.42
N GLU A 85 -8.90 -18.45 -10.71
CA GLU A 85 -7.54 -18.47 -11.25
C GLU A 85 -7.43 -19.46 -12.41
N LYS A 86 -7.94 -20.68 -12.24
CA LYS A 86 -7.86 -21.74 -13.26
C LYS A 86 -8.56 -21.37 -14.57
N GLU A 87 -9.78 -20.85 -14.50
CA GLU A 87 -10.57 -20.47 -15.70
C GLU A 87 -9.92 -19.27 -16.41
N MET A 88 -9.63 -18.21 -15.65
CA MET A 88 -9.10 -16.97 -16.21
C MET A 88 -7.70 -17.16 -16.81
N LEU A 89 -6.85 -17.95 -16.15
CA LEU A 89 -5.52 -18.25 -16.68
C LEU A 89 -5.61 -19.10 -17.95
N GLU A 90 -6.52 -20.07 -18.02
CA GLU A 90 -6.62 -20.88 -19.23
C GLU A 90 -7.12 -20.08 -20.44
N LEU A 91 -8.05 -19.15 -20.21
CA LEU A 91 -8.59 -18.26 -21.25
C LEU A 91 -7.59 -17.20 -21.73
N PHE A 92 -6.80 -16.63 -20.82
CA PHE A 92 -6.01 -15.42 -21.08
C PHE A 92 -4.49 -15.59 -20.89
N LYS A 93 -3.97 -16.83 -20.77
CA LYS A 93 -2.53 -17.13 -20.55
C LYS A 93 -1.56 -16.47 -21.53
N ASN A 94 -2.01 -16.11 -22.73
CA ASN A 94 -1.17 -15.53 -23.78
C ASN A 94 -1.12 -14.00 -23.71
N GLU A 95 -2.09 -13.37 -23.05
CA GLU A 95 -2.17 -11.92 -22.88
C GLU A 95 -1.74 -11.47 -21.50
N ILE A 96 -1.94 -12.33 -20.50
CA ILE A 96 -1.49 -12.09 -19.13
C ILE A 96 0.01 -11.83 -19.10
N ARG A 97 0.37 -10.80 -18.34
CA ARG A 97 1.75 -10.46 -18.05
C ARG A 97 2.19 -11.20 -16.78
N TRP A 98 2.89 -12.30 -17.00
CA TRP A 98 3.20 -13.26 -15.95
C TRP A 98 4.07 -12.70 -14.82
N ASN A 99 4.95 -11.73 -15.08
CA ASN A 99 5.71 -11.04 -14.04
C ASN A 99 4.79 -10.27 -13.07
N TYR A 100 3.80 -9.54 -13.59
CA TYR A 100 2.81 -8.83 -12.75
C TYR A 100 1.81 -9.79 -12.09
N LEU A 101 1.44 -10.88 -12.76
CA LEU A 101 0.60 -11.93 -12.16
C LEU A 101 1.34 -12.64 -11.01
N SER A 102 2.64 -12.95 -11.18
CA SER A 102 3.46 -13.63 -10.16
C SER A 102 3.50 -12.86 -8.84
N SER A 103 3.53 -11.53 -8.88
CA SER A 103 3.48 -10.68 -7.69
C SER A 103 2.06 -10.30 -7.25
N ASN A 104 1.02 -10.71 -7.99
CA ASN A 104 -0.37 -10.35 -7.71
C ASN A 104 -0.87 -11.03 -6.41
N PRO A 105 -1.26 -10.25 -5.37
CA PRO A 105 -1.67 -10.81 -4.09
C PRO A 105 -3.08 -11.41 -4.09
N GLY A 106 -3.88 -11.18 -5.15
CA GLY A 106 -5.21 -11.75 -5.31
C GLY A 106 -5.22 -13.15 -5.94
N VAL A 107 -4.09 -13.60 -6.50
CA VAL A 107 -3.95 -14.93 -7.10
C VAL A 107 -3.49 -15.92 -6.04
N LYS A 108 -4.29 -16.96 -5.78
CA LYS A 108 -3.85 -18.06 -4.92
C LYS A 108 -2.96 -19.03 -5.70
N PHE A 109 -1.65 -18.79 -5.65
CA PHE A 109 -0.66 -19.72 -6.21
C PHE A 109 -0.53 -20.97 -5.34
N THR A 110 -1.34 -21.99 -5.65
CA THR A 110 -1.15 -23.34 -5.11
C THR A 110 0.03 -24.02 -5.80
N LYS A 111 0.58 -25.06 -5.17
CA LYS A 111 1.61 -25.90 -5.77
C LYS A 111 1.21 -26.40 -7.17
N ASP A 112 -0.02 -26.89 -7.34
CA ASP A 112 -0.49 -27.39 -8.66
C ASP A 112 -0.49 -26.29 -9.73
N LEU A 113 -0.85 -25.06 -9.35
CA LEU A 113 -0.84 -23.93 -10.29
C LEU A 113 0.60 -23.54 -10.65
N ILE A 114 1.49 -23.52 -9.66
CA ILE A 114 2.93 -23.26 -9.86
C ILE A 114 3.52 -24.34 -10.76
N ASP A 115 3.23 -25.61 -10.49
CA ASP A 115 3.70 -26.76 -11.25
C ASP A 115 3.24 -26.68 -12.71
N LYS A 116 1.95 -26.36 -12.94
CA LYS A 116 1.35 -26.26 -14.28
C LYS A 116 1.96 -25.15 -15.14
N TYR A 117 2.28 -23.99 -14.53
CA TYR A 117 2.75 -22.81 -15.25
C TYR A 117 4.20 -22.43 -14.89
N ALA A 118 5.01 -23.39 -14.46
CA ALA A 118 6.38 -23.17 -13.99
C ALA A 118 7.34 -22.62 -15.06
N ASP A 119 6.97 -22.70 -16.34
CA ASP A 119 7.69 -22.14 -17.49
C ASP A 119 7.35 -20.66 -17.72
N LYS A 120 6.17 -20.20 -17.26
CA LYS A 120 5.67 -18.83 -17.45
C LYS A 120 5.84 -17.97 -16.21
N ILE A 121 5.73 -18.56 -15.03
CA ILE A 121 5.85 -17.86 -13.75
C ILE A 121 7.24 -17.23 -13.62
N ASP A 122 7.24 -15.93 -13.35
CA ASP A 122 8.42 -15.24 -12.86
C ASP A 122 8.63 -15.60 -11.38
N PHE A 123 9.65 -16.41 -11.08
CA PHE A 123 9.94 -16.86 -9.71
C PHE A 123 10.56 -15.77 -8.83
N VAL A 124 11.17 -14.74 -9.40
CA VAL A 124 11.73 -13.62 -8.63
C VAL A 124 10.59 -12.74 -8.10
N GLU A 125 9.60 -12.46 -8.95
CA GLU A 125 8.36 -11.78 -8.55
C GLU A 125 7.51 -12.64 -7.62
N LEU A 126 7.38 -13.94 -7.92
CA LEU A 126 6.64 -14.87 -7.06
C LEU A 126 7.23 -14.86 -5.65
N SER A 127 8.56 -14.90 -5.50
CA SER A 127 9.26 -14.90 -4.20
C SER A 127 8.87 -13.73 -3.27
N GLN A 128 8.41 -12.60 -3.82
CA GLN A 128 7.96 -11.43 -3.06
C GLN A 128 6.47 -11.49 -2.70
N ASN A 129 5.71 -12.34 -3.38
CA ASN A 129 4.28 -12.46 -3.21
C ASN A 129 3.95 -13.06 -1.83
N ARG A 130 3.21 -12.27 -1.05
CA ARG A 130 2.85 -12.57 0.35
C ARG A 130 1.64 -13.51 0.46
N SER A 131 0.91 -13.71 -0.65
CA SER A 131 -0.30 -14.52 -0.71
C SER A 131 -0.04 -15.96 -1.14
N VAL A 132 1.18 -16.27 -1.58
CA VAL A 132 1.60 -17.65 -1.86
C VAL A 132 1.67 -18.41 -0.55
N GLU A 133 1.11 -19.62 -0.54
CA GLU A 133 1.23 -20.55 0.57
C GLU A 133 2.60 -21.25 0.48
N TRP A 134 3.64 -20.57 0.97
CA TRP A 134 5.00 -21.08 0.92
C TRP A 134 5.18 -22.27 1.86
N THR A 135 5.15 -23.46 1.29
CA THR A 135 5.49 -24.72 1.99
C THR A 135 6.97 -25.06 1.81
N GLU A 136 7.50 -25.88 2.72
CA GLU A 136 8.85 -26.46 2.57
C GLU A 136 9.02 -27.14 1.21
N GLU A 137 8.00 -27.87 0.74
CA GLU A 137 8.03 -28.55 -0.55
C GLU A 137 8.23 -27.59 -1.71
N ILE A 138 7.50 -26.46 -1.76
CA ILE A 138 7.66 -25.45 -2.81
C ILE A 138 9.04 -24.82 -2.73
N LEU A 139 9.49 -24.45 -1.53
CA LEU A 139 10.79 -23.80 -1.31
C LEU A 139 11.96 -24.70 -1.72
N ILE A 140 11.88 -26.00 -1.40
CA ILE A 140 12.90 -26.98 -1.76
C ILE A 140 12.86 -27.26 -3.27
N LYS A 141 11.70 -27.57 -3.83
CA LYS A 141 11.55 -27.92 -5.25
C LYS A 141 11.99 -26.80 -6.18
N TYR A 142 11.64 -25.56 -5.86
CA TYR A 142 11.92 -24.40 -6.70
C TYR A 142 13.10 -23.55 -6.21
N GLY A 143 13.85 -24.01 -5.21
CA GLY A 143 14.90 -23.24 -4.55
C GLY A 143 15.94 -22.62 -5.48
N LYS A 144 16.26 -23.26 -6.62
CA LYS A 144 17.20 -22.71 -7.62
C LYS A 144 16.64 -21.56 -8.47
N LYS A 145 15.31 -21.42 -8.54
CA LYS A 145 14.62 -20.35 -9.27
C LYS A 145 14.21 -19.19 -8.36
N LEU A 146 14.09 -19.42 -7.05
CA LEU A 146 13.61 -18.44 -6.08
C LEU A 146 14.67 -17.39 -5.75
N SER A 147 14.21 -16.17 -5.47
CA SER A 147 15.03 -15.13 -4.87
C SER A 147 15.04 -15.31 -3.35
N TRP A 148 16.11 -15.91 -2.81
CA TRP A 148 16.22 -16.16 -1.37
C TRP A 148 16.26 -14.90 -0.52
N LYS A 149 16.74 -13.78 -1.07
CA LYS A 149 16.62 -12.46 -0.41
C LYS A 149 15.16 -12.11 -0.16
N HIS A 150 14.29 -12.32 -1.15
CA HIS A 150 12.86 -12.03 -1.02
C HIS A 150 12.16 -13.04 -0.13
N ILE A 151 12.43 -14.34 -0.31
CA ILE A 151 11.87 -15.43 0.51
C ILE A 151 12.17 -15.25 2.00
N ARG A 152 13.43 -14.98 2.39
CA ARG A 152 13.80 -14.77 3.80
C ARG A 152 12.98 -13.66 4.47
N LEU A 153 12.74 -12.56 3.74
CA LEU A 153 12.06 -11.38 4.25
C LEU A 153 10.55 -11.37 3.95
N ASN A 154 10.01 -12.41 3.32
CA ASN A 154 8.62 -12.45 2.92
C ASN A 154 7.72 -12.70 4.16
N PRO A 155 6.86 -11.74 4.56
CA PRO A 155 6.04 -11.87 5.77
C PRO A 155 4.94 -12.93 5.63
N GLY A 156 4.67 -13.42 4.42
CA GLY A 156 3.79 -14.56 4.16
C GLY A 156 4.38 -15.90 4.61
N ILE A 157 5.70 -15.97 4.85
CA ILE A 157 6.35 -17.18 5.36
C ILE A 157 6.43 -17.12 6.88
N LYS A 158 5.89 -18.13 7.55
CA LYS A 158 5.99 -18.27 9.01
C LYS A 158 7.15 -19.19 9.35
N TRP A 159 8.34 -18.61 9.44
CA TRP A 159 9.55 -19.35 9.72
C TRP A 159 9.53 -19.97 11.12
N THR A 160 9.85 -21.26 11.16
CA THR A 160 10.19 -22.01 12.38
C THR A 160 11.62 -22.51 12.27
N ARG A 161 12.24 -22.88 13.40
CA ARG A 161 13.58 -23.47 13.40
C ARG A 161 13.65 -24.76 12.57
N GLU A 162 12.63 -25.60 12.69
CA GLU A 162 12.52 -26.84 11.92
C GLU A 162 12.46 -26.56 10.41
N MET A 163 11.62 -25.59 10.00
CA MET A 163 11.50 -25.20 8.60
C MET A 163 12.81 -24.64 8.04
N ILE A 164 13.53 -23.82 8.81
CA ILE A 164 14.86 -23.29 8.46
C ILE A 164 15.82 -24.44 8.19
N ASP A 165 15.90 -25.42 9.10
CA ASP A 165 16.80 -26.56 8.97
C ASP A 165 16.45 -27.45 7.77
N ASN A 166 15.16 -27.73 7.57
CA ASN A 166 14.68 -28.56 6.45
C ASN A 166 14.95 -27.89 5.10
N VAL A 167 14.63 -26.60 4.98
CA VAL A 167 14.86 -25.85 3.73
C VAL A 167 16.36 -25.71 3.46
N ARG A 168 17.17 -25.41 4.47
CA ARG A 168 18.64 -25.34 4.34
C ARG A 168 19.21 -26.66 3.85
N LYS A 169 18.82 -27.80 4.46
CA LYS A 169 19.27 -29.14 4.04
C LYS A 169 18.79 -29.51 2.63
N GLY A 170 17.52 -29.24 2.31
CA GLY A 170 16.91 -29.61 1.04
C GLY A 170 17.41 -28.78 -0.16
N THR A 171 17.86 -27.55 0.09
CA THR A 171 18.33 -26.63 -0.97
C THR A 171 19.85 -26.51 -1.03
N GLY A 172 20.54 -26.87 0.05
CA GLY A 172 21.98 -26.59 0.24
C GLY A 172 22.28 -25.10 0.44
N ASN A 173 21.26 -24.28 0.73
CA ASN A 173 21.43 -22.84 0.84
C ASN A 173 21.79 -22.39 2.27
N GLU A 174 23.07 -22.11 2.49
CA GLU A 174 23.62 -21.62 3.76
C GLU A 174 23.12 -20.22 4.15
N ASP A 175 22.53 -19.46 3.22
CA ASP A 175 21.91 -18.16 3.52
C ASP A 175 20.64 -18.28 4.37
N ILE A 176 20.07 -19.48 4.52
CA ILE A 176 18.88 -19.77 5.33
C ILE A 176 19.34 -20.12 6.75
N GLU A 177 19.78 -19.09 7.47
CA GLU A 177 20.18 -19.17 8.87
C GLU A 177 19.54 -18.06 9.71
N LEU A 178 19.47 -18.30 11.02
CA LEU A 178 18.76 -17.43 11.97
C LEU A 178 19.27 -15.98 11.95
N LEU A 179 20.59 -15.78 11.77
CA LEU A 179 21.18 -14.44 11.66
C LEU A 179 20.64 -13.65 10.47
N TYR A 180 20.45 -14.30 9.32
CA TYR A 180 19.90 -13.67 8.12
C TYR A 180 18.39 -13.47 8.17
N LEU A 181 17.72 -14.10 9.14
CA LEU A 181 16.30 -13.93 9.41
C LEU A 181 16.02 -12.88 10.49
N THR A 182 17.04 -12.22 11.07
CA THR A 182 16.88 -11.12 12.04
C THR A 182 16.00 -9.96 11.58
N GLU A 183 15.77 -9.83 10.28
CA GLU A 183 14.87 -8.84 9.66
C GLU A 183 13.52 -9.44 9.20
N ALA A 184 13.35 -10.76 9.29
CA ALA A 184 12.15 -11.45 8.85
C ALA A 184 11.00 -11.18 9.83
N GLU A 185 9.98 -10.45 9.36
CA GLU A 185 8.75 -10.20 10.13
C GLU A 185 7.91 -11.46 10.38
N GLY A 186 8.09 -12.47 9.53
CA GLY A 186 7.39 -13.75 9.60
C GLY A 186 7.98 -14.74 10.60
N MET A 187 9.11 -14.42 11.23
CA MET A 187 9.73 -15.27 12.24
C MET A 187 9.00 -15.20 13.58
N ALA A 188 8.71 -16.35 14.18
CA ALA A 188 8.13 -16.45 15.52
C ALA A 188 9.23 -16.34 16.59
N TRP A 189 9.73 -15.14 16.83
CA TRP A 189 10.81 -14.91 17.80
C TRP A 189 10.42 -15.24 19.24
N SER A 190 11.31 -15.94 19.92
CA SER A 190 11.25 -16.24 21.36
C SER A 190 12.39 -15.55 22.12
N GLU A 191 12.24 -15.42 23.44
CA GLU A 191 13.32 -14.90 24.28
C GLU A 191 14.57 -15.78 24.24
N LYS A 192 14.41 -17.09 24.03
CA LYS A 192 15.53 -18.02 23.83
C LYS A 192 16.35 -17.63 22.59
N ASP A 193 15.68 -17.30 21.49
CA ASP A 193 16.36 -16.86 20.26
C ASP A 193 17.12 -15.55 20.50
N LEU A 194 16.54 -14.62 21.25
CA LEU A 194 17.19 -13.34 21.59
C LEU A 194 18.38 -13.52 22.55
N ASP A 195 18.28 -14.45 23.50
CA ASP A 195 19.35 -14.75 24.44
C ASP A 195 20.56 -15.39 23.74
N GLU A 196 20.34 -16.18 22.68
CA GLU A 196 21.42 -16.73 21.84
C GLU A 196 22.24 -15.61 21.16
N PHE A 197 21.60 -14.51 20.72
CA PHE A 197 22.32 -13.39 20.11
C PHE A 197 23.15 -12.57 21.10
N LYS A 198 22.88 -12.63 22.40
CA LYS A 198 23.67 -11.87 23.41
C LYS A 198 25.14 -12.27 23.43
N ASN A 199 25.40 -13.55 23.18
CA ASN A 199 26.70 -14.16 23.43
C ASN A 199 27.49 -14.44 22.14
N HIS A 200 27.08 -13.85 21.02
CA HIS A 200 27.68 -14.11 19.71
C HIS A 200 28.50 -12.91 19.22
N ASP A 201 29.61 -13.15 18.53
CA ASP A 201 30.44 -12.10 17.92
C ASP A 201 29.68 -11.15 16.97
N TYR A 202 28.57 -11.60 16.39
CA TYR A 202 27.73 -10.79 15.50
C TYR A 202 26.60 -10.05 16.24
N ALA A 203 26.60 -10.04 17.58
CA ALA A 203 25.56 -9.42 18.40
C ALA A 203 25.23 -7.98 17.96
N PRO A 204 26.20 -7.07 17.71
CA PRO A 204 25.87 -5.70 17.32
C PRO A 204 25.05 -5.62 16.02
N MET A 205 25.40 -6.44 15.01
CA MET A 205 24.69 -6.49 13.73
C MET A 205 23.30 -7.11 13.87
N ALA A 206 23.18 -8.19 14.68
CA ALA A 206 21.89 -8.81 14.95
C ALA A 206 20.95 -7.83 15.66
N TRP A 207 21.43 -7.14 16.69
CA TRP A 207 20.62 -6.20 17.46
C TRP A 207 20.24 -4.94 16.67
N ASP A 208 21.07 -4.45 15.74
CA ASP A 208 20.69 -3.36 14.83
C ASP A 208 19.44 -3.72 14.01
N LYS A 209 19.44 -4.94 13.46
CA LYS A 209 18.33 -5.48 12.65
C LYS A 209 17.10 -5.80 13.49
N LEU A 210 17.28 -6.47 14.62
CA LEU A 210 16.20 -6.82 15.56
C LEU A 210 15.49 -5.57 16.10
N SER A 211 16.23 -4.48 16.35
CA SER A 211 15.66 -3.20 16.82
C SER A 211 14.65 -2.60 15.84
N ALA A 212 14.75 -2.93 14.56
CA ALA A 212 13.83 -2.48 13.51
C ALA A 212 12.79 -3.55 13.11
N ASN A 213 12.80 -4.74 13.73
CA ASN A 213 12.01 -5.88 13.28
C ASN A 213 10.59 -5.85 13.86
N GLU A 214 9.58 -5.71 12.98
CA GLU A 214 8.15 -5.75 13.31
C GLU A 214 7.65 -7.17 13.67
N GLY A 215 8.46 -8.20 13.47
CA GLY A 215 8.19 -9.58 13.87
C GLY A 215 8.44 -9.87 15.35
N LEU A 216 9.15 -9.00 16.07
CA LEU A 216 9.35 -9.20 17.50
C LEU A 216 8.04 -9.02 18.28
N PRO A 217 7.83 -9.80 19.36
CA PRO A 217 6.67 -9.66 20.24
C PRO A 217 6.84 -8.43 21.16
N TRP A 218 6.88 -7.25 20.57
CA TRP A 218 7.17 -5.99 21.26
C TRP A 218 6.23 -5.78 22.45
N SER A 219 6.83 -5.56 23.61
CA SER A 219 6.16 -5.17 24.84
C SER A 219 7.13 -4.33 25.67
N MET A 220 6.62 -3.57 26.65
CA MET A 220 7.51 -2.85 27.57
C MET A 220 8.36 -3.80 28.41
N ALA A 221 7.86 -5.01 28.73
CA ALA A 221 8.63 -6.03 29.43
C ALA A 221 9.81 -6.52 28.58
N LEU A 222 9.58 -6.85 27.30
CA LEU A 222 10.62 -7.22 26.36
C LEU A 222 11.65 -6.10 26.20
N TYR A 223 11.19 -4.87 25.95
CA TYR A 223 12.07 -3.71 25.84
C TYR A 223 12.94 -3.56 27.09
N ASN A 224 12.35 -3.56 28.27
CA ASN A 224 13.10 -3.36 29.52
C ASN A 224 14.14 -4.46 29.77
N LYS A 225 13.85 -5.71 29.39
CA LYS A 225 14.77 -6.84 29.52
C LYS A 225 16.00 -6.72 28.59
N TYR A 226 15.83 -6.14 27.40
CA TYR A 226 16.88 -6.08 26.37
C TYR A 226 17.28 -4.64 25.96
N LYS A 227 16.89 -3.63 26.76
CA LYS A 227 17.02 -2.20 26.44
C LYS A 227 18.44 -1.75 26.10
N ASP A 228 19.45 -2.39 26.67
CA ASP A 228 20.86 -2.04 26.49
C ASP A 228 21.40 -2.52 25.13
N PHE A 229 20.67 -3.41 24.46
CA PHE A 229 21.00 -3.91 23.12
C PHE A 229 20.20 -3.21 22.01
N PHE A 230 19.01 -2.68 22.32
CA PHE A 230 18.15 -2.06 21.31
C PHE A 230 18.63 -0.66 20.90
N TYR A 231 18.68 -0.44 19.59
CA TYR A 231 19.01 0.83 18.97
C TYR A 231 17.74 1.65 18.78
N LEU A 232 17.54 2.65 19.64
CA LEU A 232 16.30 3.46 19.64
C LEU A 232 16.02 4.16 18.30
N ASN A 233 17.05 4.67 17.61
CA ASN A 233 16.86 5.26 16.28
C ASN A 233 16.21 4.26 15.29
N ARG A 234 16.58 2.98 15.35
CA ARG A 234 16.02 1.90 14.51
C ARG A 234 14.58 1.56 14.85
N MET A 235 14.18 1.77 16.11
CA MET A 235 12.83 1.52 16.57
C MET A 235 11.82 2.57 16.07
N SER A 236 12.27 3.75 15.63
CA SER A 236 11.41 4.90 15.28
C SER A 236 10.27 4.59 14.29
N LYS A 237 10.48 3.60 13.40
CA LYS A 237 9.49 3.16 12.40
C LYS A 237 8.56 2.03 12.85
N LEU A 238 8.78 1.45 14.03
CA LEU A 238 8.02 0.29 14.51
C LEU A 238 6.55 0.67 14.74
N ARG A 239 5.65 -0.12 14.19
CA ARG A 239 4.19 0.05 14.35
C ARG A 239 3.63 -0.80 15.47
N LYS A 240 4.26 -1.96 15.77
CA LYS A 240 3.81 -2.85 16.84
C LYS A 240 4.37 -2.52 18.23
N PHE A 241 5.26 -1.53 18.33
CA PHE A 241 5.81 -1.12 19.62
C PHE A 241 4.76 -0.36 20.46
N PRO A 242 4.68 -0.58 21.79
CA PRO A 242 3.72 0.09 22.67
C PRO A 242 4.12 1.55 22.95
N TRP A 243 3.97 2.41 21.96
CA TRP A 243 4.32 3.83 22.05
C TRP A 243 3.46 4.59 23.07
N THR A 244 4.13 5.45 23.85
CA THR A 244 3.48 6.47 24.70
C THR A 244 4.17 7.81 24.49
N GLU A 245 3.44 8.91 24.66
CA GLU A 245 4.02 10.26 24.55
C GLU A 245 5.20 10.44 25.53
N ASP A 246 5.10 9.88 26.75
CA ASP A 246 6.14 9.95 27.77
C ASP A 246 7.41 9.19 27.37
N PHE A 247 7.26 7.99 26.80
CA PHE A 247 8.40 7.21 26.31
C PHE A 247 9.12 7.94 25.17
N ILE A 248 8.36 8.53 24.25
CA ILE A 248 8.92 9.33 23.15
C ILE A 248 9.66 10.54 23.72
N ALA A 249 9.03 11.28 24.64
CA ALA A 249 9.62 12.46 25.26
C ALA A 249 10.90 12.16 26.03
N LYS A 250 10.94 11.06 26.78
CA LYS A 250 12.12 10.61 27.54
C LYS A 250 13.34 10.37 26.65
N HIS A 251 13.13 10.00 25.39
CA HIS A 251 14.17 9.64 24.44
C HIS A 251 14.21 10.56 23.21
N ALA A 252 13.70 11.79 23.34
CA ALA A 252 13.48 12.70 22.22
C ALA A 252 14.72 12.97 21.34
N GLU A 253 15.93 12.92 21.89
CA GLU A 253 17.18 13.14 21.14
C GLU A 253 17.71 11.89 20.45
N LYS A 254 17.13 10.71 20.69
CA LYS A 254 17.59 9.43 20.14
C LYS A 254 16.75 8.93 18.98
N TRP A 255 15.57 9.49 18.76
CA TRP A 255 14.67 9.09 17.68
C TRP A 255 15.09 9.67 16.34
N ASP A 256 14.84 8.89 15.29
CA ASP A 256 14.83 9.40 13.93
C ASP A 256 13.48 10.09 13.69
N TRP A 257 13.45 11.42 13.76
CA TRP A 257 12.22 12.17 13.63
C TRP A 257 11.60 12.14 12.23
N MET A 258 12.36 11.79 11.18
CA MET A 258 11.79 11.54 9.85
C MET A 258 10.87 10.31 9.90
N GLU A 259 11.35 9.24 10.50
CA GLU A 259 10.59 7.99 10.68
C GLU A 259 9.44 8.19 11.68
N MET A 260 9.68 8.87 12.81
CA MET A 260 8.61 9.16 13.78
C MET A 260 7.47 9.97 13.14
N SER A 261 7.78 10.96 12.30
CA SER A 261 6.76 11.79 11.64
C SER A 261 5.85 10.98 10.71
N SER A 262 6.37 9.89 10.14
CA SER A 262 5.65 9.03 9.21
C SER A 262 5.04 7.81 9.89
N ASN A 263 5.34 7.57 11.16
CA ASN A 263 4.87 6.41 11.91
C ASN A 263 3.40 6.56 12.28
N THR A 264 2.53 5.70 11.74
CA THR A 264 1.08 5.76 11.93
C THR A 264 0.60 5.17 13.25
N SER A 265 1.50 4.66 14.10
CA SER A 265 1.16 4.01 15.38
C SER A 265 1.53 4.86 16.59
N LEU A 266 2.05 6.08 16.37
CA LEU A 266 2.30 7.01 17.46
C LEU A 266 0.98 7.59 18.01
N PRO A 267 0.94 7.93 19.31
CA PRO A 267 -0.23 8.51 19.95
C PRO A 267 -0.35 10.00 19.60
N PHE A 268 -0.67 10.32 18.35
CA PHE A 268 -0.77 11.72 17.93
C PHE A 268 -1.93 12.46 18.61
N SER A 269 -1.61 13.59 19.21
CA SER A 269 -2.55 14.60 19.69
C SER A 269 -2.11 15.98 19.19
N GLU A 270 -3.02 16.96 19.11
CA GLU A 270 -2.64 18.34 18.75
C GLU A 270 -1.56 18.89 19.70
N ALA A 271 -1.68 18.56 21.00
CA ALA A 271 -0.72 18.94 22.03
C ALA A 271 0.65 18.28 21.81
N PHE A 272 0.68 16.99 21.46
CA PHE A 272 1.92 16.27 21.15
C PHE A 272 2.61 16.80 19.90
N ILE A 273 1.85 17.09 18.84
CA ILE A 273 2.37 17.72 17.62
C ILE A 273 3.01 19.07 17.95
N LYS A 274 2.31 19.90 18.73
CA LYS A 274 2.81 21.21 19.16
C LYS A 274 4.03 21.11 20.08
N LYS A 275 4.07 20.15 21.02
CA LYS A 275 5.18 19.94 21.95
C LYS A 275 6.51 19.71 21.23
N PHE A 276 6.48 18.98 20.13
CA PHE A 276 7.67 18.63 19.33
C PHE A 276 7.69 19.31 17.95
N GLU A 277 7.01 20.45 17.80
CA GLU A 277 6.80 21.14 16.52
C GLU A 277 8.07 21.33 15.66
N LYS A 278 9.20 21.62 16.32
CA LYS A 278 10.51 21.85 15.67
C LYS A 278 11.25 20.58 15.30
N LYS A 279 10.89 19.44 15.90
CA LYS A 279 11.51 18.14 15.62
C LYS A 279 10.78 17.38 14.52
N TRP A 280 9.46 17.59 14.41
CA TRP A 280 8.68 16.96 13.36
C TRP A 280 9.13 17.35 11.97
N MET A 281 9.22 16.35 11.11
CA MET A 281 9.36 16.53 9.68
C MET A 281 7.96 16.73 9.09
N TRP A 282 7.66 17.97 8.69
CA TRP A 282 6.33 18.33 8.17
C TRP A 282 6.06 17.72 6.79
N ALA A 283 7.10 17.58 5.97
CA ALA A 283 7.10 16.84 4.72
C ALA A 283 8.54 16.49 4.32
N SER A 284 8.71 15.57 3.37
CA SER A 284 10.01 15.35 2.72
C SER A 284 10.48 16.65 2.07
N SER A 285 11.58 17.21 2.56
CA SER A 285 12.26 18.35 1.93
C SER A 285 13.51 17.84 1.22
N GLY A 286 13.47 17.68 -0.10
CA GLY A 286 14.63 17.24 -0.89
C GLY A 286 14.28 16.81 -2.32
N ARG A 287 15.29 16.38 -3.09
CA ARG A 287 15.15 15.86 -4.49
C ARG A 287 14.21 14.65 -4.61
N ASP A 288 13.81 14.06 -3.48
CA ASP A 288 12.87 12.96 -3.35
C ASP A 288 11.45 13.43 -2.98
N GLU A 289 10.94 14.47 -3.65
CA GLU A 289 9.55 14.95 -3.50
C GLU A 289 8.48 13.87 -3.81
N TRP A 290 8.89 12.72 -4.37
CA TRP A 290 8.05 11.56 -4.59
C TRP A 290 7.74 10.78 -3.30
N ARG A 291 8.56 10.92 -2.24
CA ARG A 291 8.28 10.34 -0.93
C ARG A 291 7.29 11.24 -0.20
N LEU A 292 6.00 10.95 -0.32
CA LEU A 292 4.87 11.60 0.38
C LEU A 292 4.91 11.31 1.90
N THR A 293 6.01 11.66 2.56
CA THR A 293 6.31 11.31 3.97
C THR A 293 6.20 12.52 4.90
N GLY A 294 6.43 12.29 6.20
CA GLY A 294 6.29 13.31 7.24
C GLY A 294 4.84 13.50 7.68
N LEU A 295 4.62 14.49 8.55
CA LEU A 295 3.29 14.74 9.14
C LEU A 295 2.22 15.02 8.07
N SER A 296 2.54 15.78 7.01
CA SER A 296 1.59 16.09 5.93
C SER A 296 1.05 14.83 5.24
N GLY A 297 1.86 13.77 5.17
CA GLY A 297 1.49 12.51 4.52
C GLY A 297 0.95 11.46 5.47
N ASN A 298 0.94 11.73 6.78
CA ASN A 298 0.57 10.75 7.78
C ASN A 298 -0.96 10.68 7.93
N PRO A 299 -1.61 9.55 7.58
CA PRO A 299 -3.07 9.43 7.67
C PRO A 299 -3.57 9.24 9.11
N ALA A 300 -2.67 8.94 10.06
CA ALA A 300 -3.03 8.66 11.46
C ALA A 300 -3.04 9.90 12.36
N LEU A 301 -2.72 11.09 11.83
CA LEU A 301 -2.89 12.32 12.61
C LEU A 301 -4.38 12.53 12.95
N PRO A 302 -4.67 13.20 14.07
CA PRO A 302 -6.03 13.63 14.41
C PRO A 302 -6.45 14.81 13.53
N TRP A 303 -6.59 14.57 12.23
CA TRP A 303 -6.92 15.59 11.24
C TRP A 303 -8.22 16.30 11.60
N SER A 304 -8.10 17.61 11.83
CA SER A 304 -9.21 18.51 12.10
C SER A 304 -8.92 19.84 11.41
N GLU A 305 -9.97 20.63 11.12
CA GLU A 305 -9.77 21.99 10.60
C GLU A 305 -8.91 22.83 11.56
N LYS A 306 -9.08 22.65 12.87
CA LYS A 306 -8.27 23.30 13.90
C LYS A 306 -6.79 22.97 13.80
N LEU A 307 -6.45 21.68 13.63
CA LEU A 307 -5.06 21.24 13.42
C LEU A 307 -4.49 21.80 12.11
N ILE A 308 -5.29 21.82 11.05
CA ILE A 308 -4.91 22.34 9.74
C ILE A 308 -4.59 23.84 9.84
N ASP A 309 -5.51 24.62 10.40
CA ASP A 309 -5.36 26.07 10.56
C ASP A 309 -4.19 26.43 11.50
N ALA A 310 -3.99 25.68 12.58
CA ALA A 310 -2.89 25.92 13.53
C ALA A 310 -1.50 25.85 12.88
N PHE A 311 -1.35 25.06 11.80
CA PHE A 311 -0.08 24.84 11.10
C PHE A 311 -0.18 25.10 9.59
N ILE A 312 -1.08 26.00 9.17
CA ILE A 312 -1.45 26.17 7.76
C ILE A 312 -0.27 26.40 6.82
N THR A 313 0.79 27.07 7.29
CA THR A 313 1.99 27.38 6.49
C THR A 313 3.02 26.26 6.47
N LYS A 314 2.84 25.19 7.24
CA LYS A 314 3.79 24.08 7.36
C LYS A 314 3.40 22.86 6.54
N TRP A 315 2.11 22.72 6.22
CA TRP A 315 1.62 21.58 5.45
C TRP A 315 2.12 21.63 4.01
N ALA A 316 2.72 20.54 3.53
CA ALA A 316 3.14 20.45 2.15
C ALA A 316 1.95 20.14 1.24
N ALA A 317 1.71 21.05 0.31
CA ALA A 317 0.55 21.05 -0.58
C ALA A 317 0.33 19.73 -1.32
N ARG A 318 1.37 19.20 -2.00
CA ARG A 318 1.28 17.95 -2.75
C ARG A 318 1.01 16.76 -1.83
N THR A 319 1.72 16.70 -0.71
CA THR A 319 1.61 15.61 0.27
C THR A 319 0.23 15.57 0.92
N ILE A 320 -0.30 16.72 1.34
CA ILE A 320 -1.67 16.85 1.83
C ILE A 320 -2.67 16.40 0.78
N THR A 321 -2.51 16.84 -0.48
CA THR A 321 -3.44 16.49 -1.57
C THR A 321 -3.56 14.97 -1.74
N GLN A 322 -2.49 14.23 -1.48
CA GLN A 322 -2.46 12.76 -1.59
C GLN A 322 -2.80 12.02 -0.29
N ASN A 323 -2.91 12.72 0.85
CA ASN A 323 -3.14 12.07 2.13
C ASN A 323 -4.63 11.66 2.29
N PRO A 324 -4.96 10.37 2.45
CA PRO A 324 -6.35 9.91 2.58
C PRO A 324 -6.95 10.16 3.98
N GLY A 325 -6.13 10.51 4.97
CA GLY A 325 -6.54 10.70 6.37
C GLY A 325 -7.36 11.97 6.62
N LEU A 326 -7.24 12.98 5.77
CA LEU A 326 -7.95 14.25 5.93
C LEU A 326 -9.49 14.08 5.91
N PRO A 327 -10.24 15.03 6.49
CA PRO A 327 -11.71 15.03 6.49
C PRO A 327 -12.24 15.52 5.12
N TRP A 328 -11.88 14.80 4.05
CA TRP A 328 -12.26 15.18 2.69
C TRP A 328 -13.77 15.26 2.52
N SER A 329 -14.23 16.43 2.10
CA SER A 329 -15.55 16.70 1.53
C SER A 329 -15.37 17.73 0.40
N ILE A 330 -16.38 17.93 -0.44
CA ILE A 330 -16.27 18.95 -1.50
C ILE A 330 -16.18 20.36 -0.89
N GLU A 331 -16.87 20.60 0.22
CA GLU A 331 -16.79 21.84 1.00
C GLU A 331 -15.37 22.04 1.56
N PHE A 332 -14.76 20.99 2.11
CA PHE A 332 -13.38 21.04 2.58
C PHE A 332 -12.42 21.41 1.44
N ILE A 333 -12.54 20.76 0.28
CA ILE A 333 -11.73 21.05 -0.90
C ILE A 333 -11.91 22.52 -1.30
N ASN A 334 -13.16 23.00 -1.40
CA ASN A 334 -13.44 24.38 -1.79
C ASN A 334 -12.91 25.40 -0.79
N LYS A 335 -12.99 25.11 0.52
CA LYS A 335 -12.51 25.98 1.60
C LYS A 335 -10.99 26.08 1.65
N TYR A 336 -10.28 24.98 1.38
CA TYR A 336 -8.83 24.90 1.59
C TYR A 336 -7.99 24.84 0.32
N LYS A 337 -8.58 24.71 -0.88
CA LYS A 337 -7.83 24.62 -2.15
C LYS A 337 -6.74 25.68 -2.30
N ASP A 338 -7.03 26.93 -1.97
CA ASP A 338 -6.07 28.02 -2.14
C ASP A 338 -5.11 28.12 -0.94
N LYS A 339 -5.62 27.93 0.28
CA LYS A 339 -4.84 27.99 1.52
C LYS A 339 -3.78 26.89 1.61
N LEU A 340 -4.14 25.67 1.22
CA LEU A 340 -3.26 24.50 1.18
C LEU A 340 -2.61 24.28 -0.19
N ARG A 341 -2.95 25.11 -1.19
CA ARG A 341 -2.48 25.01 -2.58
C ARG A 341 -2.69 23.60 -3.15
N LEU A 342 -3.89 23.05 -2.95
CA LEU A 342 -4.22 21.68 -3.33
C LEU A 342 -3.93 21.43 -4.82
N PHE A 343 -3.35 20.28 -5.12
CA PHE A 343 -3.03 19.87 -6.48
C PHE A 343 -4.32 19.35 -7.15
N MET A 344 -5.17 20.27 -7.61
CA MET A 344 -6.52 19.98 -8.12
C MET A 344 -6.55 18.91 -9.23
N ASN A 345 -5.53 18.90 -10.10
CA ASN A 345 -5.40 17.91 -11.19
C ASN A 345 -4.99 16.50 -10.72
N GLU A 346 -4.56 16.35 -9.48
CA GLU A 346 -4.14 15.07 -8.89
C GLU A 346 -5.15 14.52 -7.87
N LEU A 347 -6.29 15.19 -7.64
CA LEU A 347 -7.28 14.72 -6.65
C LEU A 347 -7.81 13.32 -6.96
N HIS A 348 -7.80 12.91 -8.24
CA HIS A 348 -8.31 11.60 -8.66
C HIS A 348 -7.45 10.43 -8.19
N THR A 349 -6.20 10.64 -7.78
CA THR A 349 -5.34 9.56 -7.23
C THR A 349 -5.54 9.36 -5.74
N ASN A 350 -6.25 10.26 -5.05
CA ASN A 350 -6.50 10.16 -3.62
C ASN A 350 -7.79 9.36 -3.35
N LYS A 351 -7.61 8.09 -2.96
CA LYS A 351 -8.73 7.21 -2.57
C LYS A 351 -9.58 7.77 -1.42
N GLY A 352 -8.99 8.54 -0.50
CA GLY A 352 -9.73 9.18 0.59
C GLY A 352 -10.73 10.24 0.10
N ILE A 353 -10.36 11.00 -0.95
CA ILE A 353 -11.28 11.95 -1.59
C ILE A 353 -12.43 11.20 -2.26
N TRP A 354 -12.12 10.13 -3.02
CA TRP A 354 -13.16 9.30 -3.61
C TRP A 354 -14.13 8.77 -2.55
N GLU A 355 -13.62 8.07 -1.54
CA GLU A 355 -14.44 7.37 -0.55
C GLU A 355 -15.27 8.33 0.32
N LYS A 356 -14.70 9.47 0.73
CA LYS A 356 -15.35 10.39 1.67
C LYS A 356 -16.17 11.50 1.00
N ALA A 357 -15.70 12.04 -0.13
CA ALA A 357 -16.29 13.23 -0.75
C ALA A 357 -17.15 12.95 -1.98
N ILE A 358 -16.77 11.98 -2.83
CA ILE A 358 -17.40 11.78 -4.15
C ILE A 358 -18.34 10.58 -4.17
N LYS A 359 -17.87 9.41 -3.71
CA LYS A 359 -18.60 8.14 -3.73
C LYS A 359 -20.01 8.22 -3.11
N PRO A 360 -20.25 8.93 -1.98
CA PRO A 360 -21.59 9.03 -1.42
C PRO A 360 -22.59 9.79 -2.30
N LEU A 361 -22.11 10.57 -3.27
CA LEU A 361 -22.92 11.48 -4.09
C LEU A 361 -23.16 10.95 -5.51
N VAL A 362 -22.56 9.81 -5.88
CA VAL A 362 -22.64 9.27 -7.24
C VAL A 362 -23.33 7.92 -7.30
N ASN A 363 -24.12 7.74 -8.35
CA ASN A 363 -24.67 6.47 -8.80
C ASN A 363 -24.88 6.54 -10.33
N ASP A 364 -25.34 5.47 -10.95
CA ASP A 364 -25.49 5.40 -12.41
C ASP A 364 -26.38 6.51 -12.98
N ALA A 365 -27.47 6.86 -12.29
CA ALA A 365 -28.39 7.92 -12.71
C ALA A 365 -27.74 9.30 -12.61
N VAL A 366 -27.04 9.59 -11.50
CA VAL A 366 -26.33 10.85 -11.29
C VAL A 366 -25.18 11.01 -12.29
N ILE A 367 -24.41 9.95 -12.53
CA ILE A 367 -23.36 9.95 -13.55
C ILE A 367 -23.97 10.25 -14.91
N GLY A 368 -25.08 9.58 -15.26
CA GLY A 368 -25.75 9.83 -16.53
C GLY A 368 -26.24 11.27 -16.71
N GLU A 369 -26.85 11.83 -15.67
CA GLU A 369 -27.28 13.24 -15.63
C GLU A 369 -26.10 14.21 -15.85
N LEU A 370 -25.00 14.01 -15.10
CA LEU A 370 -23.80 14.84 -15.19
C LEU A 370 -23.14 14.74 -16.57
N PHE A 371 -23.05 13.55 -17.14
CA PHE A 371 -22.47 13.36 -18.47
C PHE A 371 -23.37 13.94 -19.57
N THR A 372 -24.68 13.78 -19.49
CA THR A 372 -25.58 14.46 -20.44
C THR A 372 -25.41 15.97 -20.36
N LYS A 373 -25.33 16.53 -19.16
CA LYS A 373 -25.23 17.99 -18.95
C LYS A 373 -23.90 18.59 -19.39
N TYR A 374 -22.78 17.91 -19.13
CA TYR A 374 -21.44 18.48 -19.28
C TYR A 374 -20.59 17.81 -20.37
N TYR A 375 -21.04 16.70 -20.92
CA TYR A 375 -20.29 15.86 -21.87
C TYR A 375 -20.93 15.77 -23.25
N PHE A 376 -22.27 15.87 -23.28
CA PHE A 376 -23.06 15.89 -24.50
C PHE A 376 -23.97 17.13 -24.51
N PRO A 377 -23.41 18.36 -24.45
CA PRO A 377 -24.25 19.53 -24.60
C PRO A 377 -24.95 19.45 -25.96
N ALA A 378 -26.28 19.65 -25.93
CA ALA A 378 -27.17 19.56 -27.08
C ALA A 378 -26.75 20.46 -28.24
#